data_AF-A0A8J5N2L4-F1
#
_entry.id   AF-A0A8J5N2L4-F1
#
_cell.length_a   1.000
_cell.length_b   1.000
_cell.length_c   1.000
_cell.angle_alpha   90.00
_cell.angle_beta   90.00
_cell.angle_gamma   90.00
#
_symmetry.space_group_name_H-M   'P 1'
#
loop_
_entity.id
_entity.type
_entity.pdbx_description
1 polymer ?
#
loop_
_entity_poly.entity_id
_entity_poly.type
_entity_poly.pdbx_seq_one_letter_code
_entity_poly.pdbx_strand_id
1 'polypeptide(L)'
;MSSGIGSSENEVFMAKKWSDTGTEMLISLYDENELLWNIRSAEYRNRVKKHEEFKRIGETINFDTNEVARKIHNLRNQFNQELKKLKQRKSASGADEVYASAGL
;
A
#
# COMPACT_ATOMS: atom_id res chain seq x y z
N MET A 1 -28.66 42.75 8.45
CA MET A 1 -27.61 42.57 7.43
C MET A 1 -26.29 42.41 8.14
N SER A 2 -25.79 41.19 8.26
CA SER A 2 -24.37 40.86 8.16
C SER A 2 -24.26 39.34 8.22
N SER A 3 -24.11 38.72 7.05
CA SER A 3 -23.78 37.32 6.91
C SER A 3 -22.30 37.14 7.26
N GLY A 4 -22.00 36.29 8.24
CA GLY A 4 -20.64 35.94 8.65
C GLY A 4 -20.38 34.47 8.39
N ILE A 5 -19.61 34.22 7.34
CA ILE A 5 -19.17 32.94 6.79
C ILE A 5 -18.61 32.02 7.89
N GLY A 6 -19.14 30.80 7.97
CA GLY A 6 -18.68 29.80 8.94
C GLY A 6 -19.02 28.37 8.53
N SER A 7 -18.91 28.05 7.24
CA SER A 7 -19.16 26.70 6.73
C SER A 7 -18.41 26.47 5.41
N SER A 8 -17.08 26.35 5.43
CA SER A 8 -16.35 25.86 4.24
C SER A 8 -15.03 25.16 4.51
N GLU A 9 -14.51 25.14 5.75
CA GLU A 9 -13.20 24.53 6.03
C GLU A 9 -13.29 23.04 6.47
N ASN A 10 -14.49 22.54 6.79
CA ASN A 10 -14.67 21.17 7.30
C ASN A 10 -15.02 20.12 6.22
N GLU A 11 -15.10 20.50 4.94
CA GLU A 11 -15.41 19.55 3.85
C GLU A 11 -14.14 18.92 3.22
N VAL A 12 -12.97 19.52 3.47
CA VAL A 12 -11.69 19.10 2.86
C VAL A 12 -11.10 17.84 3.54
N PHE A 13 -11.61 17.46 4.72
CA PHE A 13 -11.18 16.28 5.47
C PHE A 13 -12.02 15.02 5.22
N MET A 14 -12.94 15.05 4.25
CA MET A 14 -13.52 13.81 3.73
C MET A 14 -12.39 13.00 3.10
N ALA A 15 -12.06 11.84 3.68
CA ALA A 15 -10.99 10.97 3.20
C ALA A 15 -11.20 10.70 1.71
N LYS A 16 -10.37 11.33 0.87
CA LYS A 16 -10.40 11.17 -0.58
C LYS A 16 -10.31 9.68 -0.88
N LYS A 17 -11.36 9.13 -1.49
CA LYS A 17 -11.42 7.69 -1.77
C LYS A 17 -10.43 7.34 -2.88
N TRP A 18 -9.63 6.30 -2.68
CA TRP A 18 -8.77 5.74 -3.71
C TRP A 18 -9.63 5.11 -4.83
N SER A 19 -9.46 5.58 -6.05
CA SER A 19 -9.96 4.90 -7.26
C SER A 19 -8.98 3.81 -7.71
N ASP A 20 -9.42 2.94 -8.60
CA ASP A 20 -8.58 1.89 -9.19
C ASP A 20 -7.42 2.52 -9.97
N THR A 21 -7.70 3.46 -10.87
CA THR A 21 -6.67 4.22 -11.61
C THR A 21 -5.69 4.94 -10.69
N GLY A 22 -6.18 5.56 -9.59
CA GLY A 22 -5.30 6.21 -8.62
C GLY A 22 -4.40 5.21 -7.88
N THR A 23 -4.91 4.01 -7.63
CA THR A 23 -4.14 2.92 -7.03
C THR A 23 -3.11 2.35 -8.01
N GLU A 24 -3.47 2.16 -9.28
CA GLU A 24 -2.55 1.73 -10.34
C GLU A 24 -1.42 2.73 -10.54
N MET A 25 -1.74 4.03 -10.62
CA MET A 25 -0.74 5.08 -10.76
C MET A 25 0.22 5.14 -9.56
N LEU A 26 -0.31 4.95 -8.34
CA LEU A 26 0.51 4.83 -7.13
C LEU A 26 1.49 3.65 -7.22
N ILE A 27 1.03 2.49 -7.72
CA ILE A 27 1.86 1.30 -7.89
C ILE A 27 2.98 1.57 -8.89
N SER A 28 2.67 2.16 -10.05
CA SER A 28 3.66 2.50 -11.07
C SER A 28 4.73 3.46 -10.54
N LEU A 29 4.32 4.56 -9.91
CA LEU A 29 5.25 5.54 -9.31
C LEU A 29 6.11 4.94 -8.19
N TYR A 30 5.57 3.98 -7.43
CA TYR A 30 6.32 3.28 -6.42
C TYR A 30 7.38 2.35 -7.02
N ASP A 31 7.03 1.63 -8.10
CA ASP A 31 7.92 0.67 -8.77
C ASP A 31 9.10 1.36 -9.48
N GLU A 32 8.88 2.52 -10.10
CA GLU A 32 9.91 3.33 -10.77
C GLU A 32 11.02 3.82 -9.82
N ASN A 33 10.72 3.93 -8.52
CA ASN A 33 11.61 4.51 -7.53
C ASN A 33 12.26 3.44 -6.65
N GLU A 34 13.40 2.91 -7.10
CA GLU A 34 14.13 1.87 -6.38
C GLU A 34 14.43 2.20 -4.92
N LEU A 35 14.61 3.48 -4.57
CA LEU A 35 14.85 3.90 -3.19
C LEU A 35 13.69 3.50 -2.23
N LEU A 36 12.48 3.28 -2.76
CA LEU A 36 11.31 2.95 -1.96
C LEU A 36 11.22 1.45 -1.62
N TRP A 37 11.64 0.58 -2.53
CA TRP A 37 11.44 -0.86 -2.43
C TRP A 37 12.71 -1.71 -2.48
N ASN A 38 13.76 -1.24 -3.14
CA ASN A 38 15.00 -1.99 -3.36
C ASN A 38 15.89 -1.93 -2.11
N ILE A 39 15.84 -2.98 -1.28
CA ILE A 39 16.65 -3.09 -0.06
C ILE A 39 18.18 -3.07 -0.30
N ARG A 40 18.62 -3.29 -1.54
CA ARG A 40 20.04 -3.26 -1.94
C ARG A 40 20.50 -1.87 -2.34
N SER A 41 19.58 -0.93 -2.59
CA SER A 41 19.91 0.46 -2.86
C SER A 41 20.48 1.12 -1.61
N ALA A 42 21.57 1.88 -1.75
CA ALA A 42 22.17 2.65 -0.67
C ALA A 42 21.16 3.64 -0.05
N GLU A 43 20.29 4.20 -0.89
CA GLU A 43 19.30 5.19 -0.50
C GLU A 43 18.08 4.59 0.21
N TYR A 44 17.91 3.26 0.20
CA TYR A 44 16.76 2.61 0.84
C TYR A 44 16.65 2.91 2.34
N ARG A 45 17.78 3.10 3.03
CA ARG A 45 17.78 3.43 4.47
C ARG A 45 17.61 4.93 4.73
N ASN A 46 17.63 5.77 3.70
CA ASN A 46 17.50 7.21 3.82
C ASN A 46 16.03 7.61 4.02
N ARG A 47 15.67 7.87 5.28
CA ARG A 47 14.29 8.24 5.66
C ARG A 47 13.85 9.58 5.08
N VAL A 48 14.77 10.52 4.92
CA VAL A 48 14.48 11.86 4.39
C VAL A 48 14.09 11.75 2.93
N LYS A 49 14.92 11.10 2.10
CA LYS A 49 14.62 10.90 0.68
C LYS A 49 13.35 10.08 0.45
N LYS A 50 13.07 9.08 1.29
CA LYS A 50 11.80 8.35 1.22
C LYS A 50 10.59 9.25 1.48
N HIS A 51 10.70 10.12 2.48
CA HIS A 51 9.63 11.08 2.78
C HIS A 51 9.44 12.07 1.63
N GLU A 52 10.52 12.62 1.08
CA GLU A 52 10.49 13.52 -0.09
C GLU A 52 9.84 12.84 -1.30
N GLU A 53 10.17 11.58 -1.55
CA GLU A 53 9.60 10.84 -2.68
C GLU A 53 8.12 10.52 -2.47
N PHE A 54 7.70 10.11 -1.26
CA PHE A 54 6.27 9.95 -0.96
C PHE A 54 5.50 11.26 -1.07
N LYS A 55 6.13 12.38 -0.70
CA LYS A 55 5.54 13.71 -0.88
C LYS A 55 5.36 14.03 -2.36
N ARG A 56 6.39 13.83 -3.19
CA ARG A 56 6.33 14.03 -4.64
C ARG A 56 5.24 13.17 -5.29
N ILE A 57 5.13 11.91 -4.89
CA ILE A 57 4.05 11.02 -5.35
C ILE A 57 2.71 11.60 -4.93
N GLY A 58 2.54 11.96 -3.65
CA GLY A 58 1.32 12.58 -3.13
C GLY A 58 0.88 13.81 -3.90
N GLU A 59 1.80 14.72 -4.20
CA GLU A 59 1.54 15.90 -5.04
C GLU A 59 1.07 15.50 -6.45
N THR A 60 1.68 14.47 -7.04
CA THR A 60 1.35 14.00 -8.40
C THR A 60 -0.07 13.41 -8.49
N ILE A 61 -0.51 12.65 -7.47
CA ILE A 61 -1.84 12.02 -7.44
C ILE A 61 -2.85 12.77 -6.55
N ASN A 62 -2.46 13.93 -6.05
CA ASN A 62 -3.23 14.81 -5.17
C ASN A 62 -3.73 14.08 -3.89
N PHE A 63 -2.80 13.47 -3.16
CA PHE A 63 -3.01 12.83 -1.85
C PHE A 63 -1.99 13.34 -0.84
N ASP A 64 -2.35 13.32 0.45
CA ASP A 64 -1.40 13.62 1.52
C ASP A 64 -0.27 12.56 1.58
N THR A 65 0.92 12.99 2.00
CA THR A 65 2.09 12.11 2.12
C THR A 65 1.81 10.91 3.05
N ASN A 66 1.07 11.12 4.15
CA ASN A 66 0.72 10.04 5.08
C ASN A 66 -0.31 9.08 4.48
N GLU A 67 -1.26 9.59 3.69
CA GLU A 67 -2.23 8.78 2.95
C GLU A 67 -1.53 7.86 1.95
N VAL A 68 -0.57 8.39 1.19
CA VAL A 68 0.28 7.64 0.25
C VAL A 68 1.07 6.56 0.98
N ALA A 69 1.80 6.92 2.04
CA ALA A 69 2.60 5.97 2.81
C ALA A 69 1.74 4.85 3.42
N ARG A 70 0.57 5.19 3.96
CA ARG A 70 -0.40 4.24 4.50
C ARG A 70 -0.93 3.30 3.41
N LYS A 71 -1.32 3.83 2.25
CA LYS A 71 -1.83 3.03 1.12
C LYS A 71 -0.78 2.04 0.62
N ILE A 72 0.48 2.48 0.44
CA ILE A 72 1.59 1.61 0.05
C ILE A 72 1.83 0.51 1.08
N HIS A 73 1.84 0.85 2.37
CA HIS A 73 1.98 -0.14 3.44
C HIS A 73 0.90 -1.22 3.35
N ASN A 74 -0.36 -0.82 3.19
CA ASN A 74 -1.49 -1.72 3.08
C ASN A 74 -1.39 -2.63 1.84
N LEU A 75 -1.05 -2.06 0.68
CA LEU A 75 -0.86 -2.83 -0.55
C LEU A 75 0.21 -3.90 -0.41
N ARG A 76 1.37 -3.55 0.16
CA ARG A 76 2.47 -4.50 0.40
C ARG A 76 2.05 -5.61 1.36
N ASN A 77 1.31 -5.28 2.42
CA ASN A 77 0.82 -6.26 3.37
C ASN A 77 -0.18 -7.22 2.71
N GLN A 78 -1.15 -6.71 1.96
CA GLN A 78 -2.12 -7.52 1.21
C GLN A 78 -1.43 -8.47 0.23
N PHE A 79 -0.51 -7.94 -0.58
CA PHE A 79 0.26 -8.75 -1.52
C PHE A 79 1.05 -9.87 -0.82
N ASN A 80 1.76 -9.55 0.27
CA ASN A 80 2.51 -10.55 1.04
C ASN A 80 1.62 -11.63 1.67
N GLN A 81 0.42 -11.26 2.13
CA GLN A 81 -0.56 -12.21 2.66
C GLN A 81 -1.06 -13.15 1.57
N GLU A 82 -1.42 -12.63 0.40
CA GLU A 82 -1.84 -13.46 -0.73
C GLU A 82 -0.71 -14.37 -1.22
N LEU A 83 0.52 -13.87 -1.29
CA LEU A 83 1.70 -14.68 -1.58
C LEU A 83 1.89 -15.82 -0.57
N LYS A 84 1.68 -15.56 0.72
CA LYS A 84 1.78 -16.60 1.77
C LYS A 84 0.70 -17.67 1.58
N LYS A 85 -0.54 -17.27 1.31
CA LYS A 85 -1.65 -18.22 1.03
C LYS A 85 -1.35 -19.08 -0.19
N LEU A 86 -0.82 -18.50 -1.27
CA LEU A 86 -0.44 -19.24 -2.48
C LEU A 86 0.68 -20.26 -2.21
N LYS A 87 1.71 -19.87 -1.44
CA LYS A 87 2.79 -20.80 -1.04
C LYS A 87 2.27 -21.94 -0.16
N GLN A 88 1.35 -21.65 0.75
CA GLN A 88 0.72 -22.65 1.60
C GLN A 88 -0.13 -23.63 0.77
N ARG A 89 -0.94 -23.15 -0.17
CA ARG A 89 -1.72 -24.02 -1.08
C ARG A 89 -0.83 -24.93 -1.92
N LYS A 90 0.28 -24.40 -2.46
CA LYS A 90 1.27 -25.20 -3.21
C LYS A 90 1.93 -26.27 -2.34
N SER A 91 2.18 -25.98 -1.06
CA SER A 91 2.78 -26.93 -0.13
C SER A 91 1.77 -27.98 0.36
N ALA A 92 0.51 -27.60 0.53
CA ALA A 92 -0.58 -28.50 0.92
C ALA A 92 -0.98 -29.47 -0.21
N SER A 93 -0.81 -29.09 -1.48
CA SER A 93 -1.02 -29.98 -2.63
C SER A 93 0.02 -31.10 -2.76
N GLY A 94 1.02 -31.17 -1.87
CA GLY A 94 1.95 -32.29 -1.71
C GLY A 94 1.80 -33.06 -0.39
N ALA A 95 0.75 -32.77 0.39
CA ALA A 95 0.48 -33.40 1.68
C ALA A 95 -0.94 -34.01 1.76
N ASP A 96 -1.53 -34.33 0.60
CA ASP A 96 -2.82 -35.02 0.50
C ASP A 96 -2.59 -36.47 0.02
N GLU A 97 -1.87 -37.24 0.83
CA GLU A 97 -1.97 -38.70 0.87
C GLU A 97 -1.41 -39.13 2.23
N VAL A 98 -2.09 -40.07 2.89
CA VAL A 98 -1.79 -40.61 4.23
C VAL A 98 -2.34 -39.78 5.41
N TYR A 99 -3.67 -39.79 5.54
CA TYR A 99 -4.22 -40.28 6.81
C TYR A 99 -5.22 -41.39 6.49
N ALA A 100 -4.67 -42.57 6.20
CA ALA A 100 -5.44 -43.79 6.09
C ALA A 100 -6.13 -44.07 7.42
N SER A 101 -7.41 -44.43 7.31
CA SER A 101 -8.18 -45.11 8.33
C SER A 101 -7.40 -46.25 8.98
N ALA A 102 -7.06 -46.10 10.26
CA ALA A 102 -6.78 -47.18 11.20
C ALA A 102 -7.27 -46.62 12.56
N GLY A 103 -8.38 -47.06 13.13
CA GLY A 103 -8.64 -48.46 13.45
C GLY A 103 -8.04 -48.72 14.82
N LEU A 104 -8.79 -48.37 15.87
CA LEU A 104 -8.94 -49.05 17.16
C LEU A 104 -10.00 -48.31 18.00
#